data_AF-A0A067PU03-F1
#
_entry.id   AF-A0A067PU03-F1
#
_cell.length_a   1.000
_cell.length_b   1.000
_cell.length_c   1.000
_cell.angle_alpha   90.00
_cell.angle_beta   90.00
_cell.angle_gamma   90.00
#
_symmetry.space_group_name_H-M   'P 1'
#
loop_
_entity.id
_entity.type
_entity.pdbx_description
1 polymer ?
#
loop_
_entity_poly.entity_id
_entity_poly.type
_entity_poly.pdbx_seq_one_letter_code
_entity_poly.pdbx_strand_id
1 'polypeptide(L)'
;MSQPQTLGSKDTVVQLFQHFAEELDDQNDRRERLIKSSRDVTNLSKKVIFLLHRIMTEETDEDDHTLALRAATSGRQKLKDIQKILGSMQVELRGNLFWQNQKNISPGLQEYIEALSFAHYLEHGTLISFQEVQETLSDNGAPFFPLPMSDYLLGLSDLTGELMRYAISAIPRKGGRMKADEVCSFVRRCKADFAGLTPFVKGLAKKQSVTNQSLQKIEDAAYAIAVRTSEFDLPPDILDDIVARCVSGYETNNHGRKAQRWQEHFDSDDEDYEYRA
;
A
#
# COMPACT_ATOMS: atom_id res chain seq x y z
N MET A 1 -18.95 -50.20 -6.45
CA MET A 1 -18.65 -49.30 -7.60
C MET A 1 -19.98 -48.71 -8.05
N SER A 2 -20.30 -47.48 -7.62
CA SER A 2 -21.53 -46.81 -8.02
C SER A 2 -21.40 -46.35 -9.46
N GLN A 3 -22.32 -46.78 -10.33
CA GLN A 3 -22.34 -46.37 -11.73
C GLN A 3 -22.50 -44.84 -11.85
N PRO A 4 -21.83 -44.19 -12.81
CA PRO A 4 -22.07 -42.79 -13.09
C PRO A 4 -23.52 -42.65 -13.56
N GLN A 5 -24.31 -41.80 -12.88
CA GLN A 5 -25.66 -41.47 -13.31
C GLN A 5 -25.58 -40.87 -14.70
N THR A 6 -25.97 -41.65 -15.71
CA THR A 6 -26.21 -41.14 -17.06
C THR A 6 -27.27 -40.05 -16.96
N LEU A 7 -26.95 -38.83 -17.40
CA LEU A 7 -27.88 -37.71 -17.57
C LEU A 7 -29.01 -38.14 -18.51
N GLY A 8 -30.04 -38.78 -17.95
CA GLY A 8 -30.96 -39.63 -18.73
C GLY A 8 -32.17 -38.92 -19.31
N SER A 9 -32.43 -37.66 -18.93
CA SER A 9 -33.54 -36.86 -19.45
C SER A 9 -33.13 -35.40 -19.66
N LYS A 10 -33.71 -34.76 -20.66
CA LYS A 10 -33.57 -33.31 -20.92
C LYS A 10 -33.88 -32.51 -19.65
N ASP A 11 -34.87 -32.93 -18.87
CA ASP A 11 -35.26 -32.24 -17.64
C ASP A 11 -34.18 -32.33 -16.55
N THR A 12 -33.50 -33.47 -16.43
CA THR A 12 -32.37 -33.65 -15.49
C THR A 12 -31.19 -32.77 -15.89
N VAL A 13 -30.92 -32.65 -17.20
CA VAL A 13 -29.88 -31.75 -17.71
C VAL A 13 -30.25 -30.29 -17.42
N VAL A 14 -31.49 -29.87 -17.71
CA VAL A 14 -31.96 -28.51 -17.44
C VAL A 14 -31.88 -28.17 -15.96
N GLN A 15 -32.30 -29.07 -15.06
CA GLN A 15 -32.18 -28.87 -13.61
C GLN A 15 -30.72 -28.76 -13.15
N LEU A 16 -29.82 -29.55 -13.74
CA LEU A 16 -28.39 -29.46 -13.44
C LEU A 16 -27.81 -28.11 -13.88
N PHE A 17 -28.14 -27.63 -15.07
CA PHE A 17 -27.70 -26.31 -15.55
C PHE A 17 -28.31 -25.16 -14.73
N GLN A 18 -29.55 -25.31 -14.27
CA GLN A 18 -30.18 -24.35 -13.36
C GLN A 18 -29.41 -24.26 -12.03
N HIS A 19 -29.03 -25.41 -11.46
CA HIS A 19 -28.20 -25.45 -10.26
C HIS A 19 -26.82 -24.80 -10.48
N PHE A 20 -26.17 -25.06 -11.62
CA PHE A 20 -24.90 -24.41 -11.95
C PHE A 20 -25.05 -22.90 -12.14
N ALA A 21 -26.15 -22.45 -12.73
CA ALA A 21 -26.43 -21.02 -12.87
C ALA A 21 -26.57 -20.35 -11.49
N GLU A 22 -27.34 -20.94 -10.58
CA GLU A 22 -27.50 -20.45 -9.21
C GLU A 22 -26.17 -20.41 -8.45
N GLU A 23 -25.32 -21.43 -8.59
CA GLU A 23 -23.99 -21.44 -7.97
C GLU A 23 -23.07 -20.36 -8.54
N LEU A 24 -23.09 -20.14 -9.86
CA LEU A 24 -22.30 -19.10 -10.51
C LEU A 24 -22.78 -17.69 -10.14
N ASP A 25 -24.08 -17.48 -10.03
CA ASP A 25 -24.67 -16.21 -9.60
C ASP A 25 -24.25 -15.90 -8.15
N ASP A 26 -24.33 -16.87 -7.24
CA ASP A 26 -23.87 -16.73 -5.86
C ASP A 26 -22.35 -16.41 -5.77
N GLN A 27 -21.55 -17.01 -6.65
CA GLN A 27 -20.10 -16.74 -6.75
C GLN A 27 -19.84 -15.31 -7.25
N ASN A 28 -20.57 -14.87 -8.28
CA ASN A 28 -20.45 -13.52 -8.84
C ASN A 28 -20.88 -12.46 -7.82
N ASP A 29 -22.03 -12.66 -7.17
CA ASP A 29 -22.54 -11.76 -6.15
C ASP A 29 -21.57 -11.60 -4.98
N ARG A 30 -20.94 -12.70 -4.53
CA ARG A 30 -19.88 -12.66 -3.52
C ARG A 30 -18.67 -11.87 -4.02
N ARG A 31 -18.20 -12.15 -5.23
CA ARG A 31 -17.07 -11.45 -5.82
C ARG A 31 -17.32 -9.94 -5.86
N GLU A 32 -18.50 -9.51 -6.30
CA GLU A 32 -18.88 -8.10 -6.34
C GLU A 32 -18.89 -7.45 -4.95
N ARG A 33 -19.41 -8.12 -3.93
CA ARG A 33 -19.38 -7.62 -2.54
C ARG A 33 -17.96 -7.47 -2.00
N LEU A 34 -17.08 -8.44 -2.29
CA LEU A 34 -15.67 -8.38 -1.91
C LEU A 34 -14.92 -7.25 -2.62
N ILE A 35 -15.16 -7.05 -3.92
CA ILE A 35 -14.56 -5.96 -4.71
C ILE A 35 -14.97 -4.60 -4.14
N LYS A 36 -16.27 -4.40 -3.87
CA LYS A 36 -16.78 -3.16 -3.26
C LYS A 36 -16.10 -2.87 -1.92
N SER A 37 -16.05 -3.87 -1.05
CA SER A 37 -15.42 -3.73 0.27
C SER A 37 -13.90 -3.49 0.17
N SER A 38 -13.22 -4.13 -0.79
CA SER A 38 -11.79 -3.91 -1.09
C SER A 38 -11.52 -2.49 -1.58
N ARG A 39 -12.40 -1.92 -2.40
CA ARG A 39 -12.34 -0.52 -2.85
C ARG A 39 -12.50 0.45 -1.68
N ASP A 40 -13.42 0.18 -0.77
CA ASP A 40 -13.61 1.00 0.44
C ASP A 40 -12.37 0.96 1.35
N VAL A 41 -11.81 -0.22 1.58
CA VAL A 41 -10.54 -0.41 2.31
C VAL A 41 -9.43 0.40 1.66
N THR A 42 -9.29 0.35 0.33
CA THR A 42 -8.29 1.11 -0.42
C THR A 42 -8.45 2.61 -0.19
N ASN A 43 -9.68 3.12 -0.35
CA ASN A 43 -9.98 4.55 -0.22
C ASN A 43 -9.72 5.07 1.19
N LEU A 44 -10.11 4.31 2.22
CA LEU A 44 -9.89 4.67 3.61
C LEU A 44 -8.40 4.60 3.98
N SER A 45 -7.68 3.58 3.53
CA SER A 45 -6.23 3.43 3.79
C SER A 45 -5.45 4.62 3.24
N LYS A 46 -5.84 5.10 2.05
CA LYS A 46 -5.24 6.31 1.47
C LYS A 46 -5.53 7.57 2.25
N LYS A 47 -6.77 7.72 2.73
CA LYS A 47 -7.12 8.84 3.62
C LYS A 47 -6.27 8.80 4.90
N VAL A 48 -5.93 7.61 5.41
CA VAL A 48 -4.98 7.47 6.52
C VAL A 48 -3.58 7.91 6.10
N ILE A 49 -3.04 7.45 4.97
CA ILE A 49 -1.72 7.88 4.47
C ILE A 49 -1.65 9.40 4.32
N PHE A 50 -2.67 10.04 3.72
CA PHE A 50 -2.74 11.50 3.61
C PHE A 50 -2.83 12.20 4.96
N LEU A 51 -3.58 11.63 5.91
CA LEU A 51 -3.65 12.15 7.28
C LEU A 51 -2.28 12.11 7.95
N LEU A 52 -1.55 11.00 7.82
CA LEU A 52 -0.20 10.83 8.39
C LEU A 52 0.76 11.88 7.81
N HIS A 53 0.81 12.01 6.48
CA HIS A 53 1.62 13.06 5.84
C HIS A 53 1.24 14.44 6.34
N ARG A 54 -0.06 14.78 6.36
CA ARG A 54 -0.53 16.10 6.77
C ARG A 54 -0.10 16.46 8.20
N ILE A 55 -0.20 15.52 9.14
CA ILE A 55 0.23 15.74 10.53
C ILE A 55 1.75 15.91 10.58
N MET A 56 2.50 15.06 9.88
CA MET A 56 3.96 15.17 9.83
C MET A 56 4.45 16.44 9.13
N THR A 57 3.61 17.03 8.28
CA THR A 57 3.88 18.27 7.59
C THR A 57 3.20 19.49 8.22
N GLU A 58 2.66 19.39 9.43
CA GLU A 58 2.07 20.55 10.10
C GLU A 58 3.17 21.55 10.51
N GLU A 59 2.85 22.85 10.49
CA GLU A 59 3.72 23.91 11.02
C GLU A 59 3.33 24.12 12.50
N THR A 60 4.18 23.61 13.39
CA THR A 60 3.97 23.67 14.84
C THR A 60 5.32 23.72 15.56
N ASP A 61 5.32 24.21 16.80
CA ASP A 61 6.48 24.20 17.70
C ASP A 61 6.71 22.82 18.36
N GLU A 62 5.80 21.86 18.15
CA GLU A 62 5.97 20.47 18.59
C GLU A 62 7.21 19.84 17.94
N ASP A 63 7.96 19.05 18.71
CA ASP A 63 9.09 18.29 18.17
C ASP A 63 8.63 17.14 17.27
N ASP A 64 9.52 16.71 16.37
CA ASP A 64 9.28 15.64 15.40
C ASP A 64 8.75 14.33 16.02
N HIS A 65 9.22 13.97 17.22
CA HIS A 65 8.82 12.72 17.86
C HIS A 65 7.37 12.81 18.36
N THR A 66 7.01 13.94 18.97
CA THR A 66 5.63 14.23 19.38
C THR A 66 4.67 14.22 18.19
N LEU A 67 5.06 14.84 17.07
CA LEU A 67 4.30 14.82 15.81
C LEU A 67 4.10 13.39 15.29
N ALA A 68 5.17 12.59 15.27
CA ALA A 68 5.14 11.22 14.79
C ALA A 68 4.24 10.31 15.64
N LEU A 69 4.31 10.43 16.97
CA LEU A 69 3.44 9.69 17.88
C LEU A 69 1.98 10.07 17.72
N ARG A 70 1.68 11.37 17.56
CA ARG A 70 0.34 11.90 17.32
C ARG A 70 -0.23 11.45 15.98
N ALA A 71 0.59 11.47 14.93
CA ALA A 71 0.25 10.96 13.60
C ALA A 71 -0.08 9.47 13.68
N ALA A 72 0.82 8.67 14.24
CA ALA A 72 0.63 7.22 14.39
C ALA A 72 -0.63 6.89 15.19
N THR A 73 -0.86 7.56 16.33
CA THR A 73 -2.06 7.36 17.15
C THR A 73 -3.33 7.67 16.38
N SER A 74 -3.37 8.81 15.69
CA SER A 74 -4.51 9.23 14.87
C SER A 74 -4.77 8.27 13.72
N GLY A 75 -3.71 7.82 13.04
CA GLY A 75 -3.77 6.84 11.96
C GLY A 75 -4.27 5.49 12.45
N ARG A 76 -3.72 4.95 13.54
CA ARG A 76 -4.15 3.68 14.16
C ARG A 76 -5.62 3.70 14.55
N GLN A 77 -6.14 4.82 15.04
CA GLN A 77 -7.55 4.92 15.37
C GLN A 77 -8.44 4.80 14.13
N LYS A 78 -8.04 5.37 12.98
CA LYS A 78 -8.76 5.21 11.70
C LYS A 78 -8.57 3.83 11.08
N LEU A 79 -7.41 3.21 11.27
CA LEU A 79 -7.14 1.84 10.82
C LEU A 79 -8.06 0.81 11.49
N LYS A 80 -8.55 1.06 12.71
CA LYS A 80 -9.58 0.23 13.35
C LYS A 80 -10.88 0.15 12.55
N ASP A 81 -11.27 1.23 11.88
CA ASP A 81 -12.48 1.21 11.04
C ASP A 81 -12.27 0.37 9.79
N ILE A 82 -11.05 0.37 9.23
CA ILE A 82 -10.67 -0.48 8.10
C ILE A 82 -10.61 -1.96 8.52
N GLN A 83 -10.08 -2.25 9.71
CA GLN A 83 -10.04 -3.60 10.27
C GLN A 83 -11.45 -4.18 10.45
N LYS A 84 -12.46 -3.37 10.81
CA LYS A 84 -13.85 -3.83 10.88
C LYS A 84 -14.39 -4.27 9.52
N ILE A 85 -14.07 -3.54 8.45
CA ILE A 85 -14.46 -3.90 7.08
C ILE A 85 -13.77 -5.19 6.64
N LEU A 86 -12.47 -5.33 6.93
CA LEU A 86 -11.74 -6.57 6.65
C LEU A 86 -12.31 -7.75 7.44
N GLY A 87 -12.68 -7.53 8.71
CA GLY A 87 -13.34 -8.51 9.55
C GLY A 87 -14.71 -8.94 9.02
N SER A 88 -15.50 -8.03 8.45
CA SER A 88 -16.81 -8.38 7.87
C SER A 88 -16.70 -9.29 6.64
N MET A 89 -15.55 -9.30 5.94
CA MET A 89 -15.30 -10.22 4.81
C MET A 89 -15.03 -11.67 5.25
N GLN A 90 -14.80 -11.92 6.56
CA GLN A 90 -14.37 -13.23 7.06
C GLN A 90 -15.27 -14.36 6.59
N VAL A 91 -16.60 -14.19 6.63
CA VAL A 91 -17.57 -15.22 6.22
C VAL A 91 -17.44 -15.55 4.74
N GLU A 92 -17.23 -14.55 3.90
CA GLU A 92 -17.12 -14.70 2.44
C GLU A 92 -15.79 -15.33 2.02
N LEU A 93 -14.78 -15.28 2.89
CA LEU A 93 -13.42 -15.75 2.65
C LEU A 93 -13.07 -17.04 3.42
N ARG A 94 -14.04 -17.75 4.02
CA ARG A 94 -13.72 -18.95 4.83
C ARG A 94 -13.12 -20.09 4.00
N GLY A 95 -12.07 -20.70 4.53
CA GLY A 95 -11.45 -21.90 3.96
C GLY A 95 -10.97 -21.67 2.52
N ASN A 96 -11.41 -22.52 1.59
CA ASN A 96 -10.98 -22.46 0.19
C ASN A 96 -11.48 -21.22 -0.56
N LEU A 97 -12.55 -20.57 -0.07
CA LEU A 97 -13.09 -19.36 -0.68
C LEU A 97 -12.09 -18.21 -0.66
N PHE A 98 -11.19 -18.20 0.32
CA PHE A 98 -10.09 -17.24 0.38
C PHE A 98 -9.26 -17.27 -0.90
N TRP A 99 -8.74 -18.45 -1.27
CA TRP A 99 -7.83 -18.57 -2.41
C TRP A 99 -8.50 -18.29 -3.76
N GLN A 100 -9.80 -18.53 -3.86
CA GLN A 100 -10.60 -18.18 -5.04
C GLN A 100 -10.75 -16.66 -5.18
N ASN A 101 -10.87 -15.94 -4.06
CA ASN A 101 -11.19 -14.52 -4.02
C ASN A 101 -10.02 -13.62 -3.59
N GLN A 102 -8.85 -14.17 -3.29
CA GLN A 102 -7.69 -13.43 -2.77
C GLN A 102 -7.31 -12.25 -3.67
N LYS A 103 -7.41 -12.41 -4.99
CA LYS A 103 -7.14 -11.36 -5.96
C LYS A 103 -8.10 -10.17 -5.86
N ASN A 104 -9.35 -10.40 -5.44
CA ASN A 104 -10.38 -9.36 -5.35
C ASN A 104 -10.11 -8.42 -4.15
N ILE A 105 -9.51 -8.96 -3.07
CA ILE A 105 -9.20 -8.19 -1.84
C ILE A 105 -7.75 -7.69 -1.79
N SER A 106 -6.86 -8.30 -2.58
CA SER A 106 -5.42 -8.02 -2.60
C SER A 106 -5.08 -6.51 -2.75
N PRO A 107 -5.73 -5.72 -3.63
CA PRO A 107 -5.47 -4.29 -3.71
C PRO A 107 -5.76 -3.52 -2.41
N GLY A 108 -6.92 -3.74 -1.81
CA GLY A 108 -7.28 -3.11 -0.53
C GLY A 108 -6.37 -3.56 0.60
N LEU A 109 -6.02 -4.84 0.64
CA LEU A 109 -5.12 -5.38 1.65
C LEU A 109 -3.71 -4.78 1.56
N GLN A 110 -3.15 -4.66 0.36
CA GLN A 110 -1.84 -4.03 0.14
C GLN A 110 -1.83 -2.57 0.61
N GLU A 111 -2.87 -1.80 0.27
CA GLU A 111 -2.99 -0.40 0.69
C GLU A 111 -3.17 -0.25 2.21
N TYR A 112 -3.92 -1.17 2.83
CA TYR A 112 -4.04 -1.23 4.29
C TYR A 112 -2.68 -1.47 4.94
N ILE A 113 -1.88 -2.38 4.39
CA ILE A 113 -0.54 -2.69 4.89
C ILE A 113 0.38 -1.48 4.70
N GLU A 114 0.33 -0.78 3.56
CA GLU A 114 1.07 0.47 3.34
C GLU A 114 0.74 1.50 4.42
N ALA A 115 -0.54 1.75 4.69
CA ALA A 115 -1.00 2.71 5.70
C ALA A 115 -0.61 2.31 7.14
N LEU A 116 -0.82 1.04 7.50
CA LEU A 116 -0.47 0.50 8.82
C LEU A 116 1.04 0.58 9.06
N SER A 117 1.83 0.19 8.05
CA SER A 117 3.29 0.19 8.14
C SER A 117 3.84 1.61 8.22
N PHE A 118 3.19 2.58 7.57
CA PHE A 118 3.60 3.98 7.68
C PHE A 118 3.36 4.52 9.09
N ALA A 119 2.19 4.26 9.69
CA ALA A 119 1.94 4.60 11.08
C ALA A 119 2.95 3.94 12.04
N HIS A 120 3.25 2.66 11.81
CA HIS A 120 4.25 1.91 12.61
C HIS A 120 5.65 2.49 12.48
N TYR A 121 6.07 2.85 11.27
CA TYR A 121 7.37 3.49 11.04
C TYR A 121 7.48 4.83 11.76
N LEU A 122 6.44 5.66 11.72
CA LEU A 122 6.46 6.96 12.41
C LEU A 122 6.63 6.78 13.92
N GLU A 123 6.00 5.77 14.50
CA GLU A 123 6.06 5.52 15.94
C GLU A 123 7.37 4.84 16.39
N HIS A 124 7.85 3.86 15.63
CA HIS A 124 8.93 2.97 16.08
C HIS A 124 10.24 3.10 15.28
N GLY A 125 10.20 3.73 14.11
CA GLY A 125 11.36 3.81 13.20
C GLY A 125 11.75 2.47 12.57
N THR A 126 10.88 1.46 12.65
CA THR A 126 11.13 0.09 12.17
C THR A 126 10.07 -0.36 11.16
N LEU A 127 10.36 -1.44 10.45
CA LEU A 127 9.38 -2.11 9.60
C LEU A 127 8.44 -2.97 10.47
N ILE A 128 7.14 -2.94 10.21
CA ILE A 128 6.18 -3.83 10.88
C ILE A 128 6.37 -5.26 10.37
N SER A 129 6.38 -6.24 11.27
CA SER A 129 6.57 -7.65 10.94
C SER A 129 5.30 -8.27 10.35
N PHE A 130 5.47 -9.39 9.64
CA PHE A 130 4.35 -10.17 9.12
C PHE A 130 3.38 -10.59 10.23
N GLN A 131 3.91 -10.97 11.39
CA GLN A 131 3.11 -11.41 12.53
C GLN A 131 2.27 -10.26 13.09
N GLU A 132 2.87 -9.09 13.30
CA GLU A 132 2.15 -7.90 13.78
C GLU A 132 1.02 -7.51 12.81
N VAL A 133 1.23 -7.60 11.49
CA VAL A 133 0.17 -7.36 10.50
C VAL A 133 -0.91 -8.45 10.57
N GLN A 134 -0.54 -9.73 10.72
CA GLN A 134 -1.53 -10.81 10.84
C GLN A 134 -2.38 -10.67 12.12
N GLU A 135 -1.78 -10.20 13.20
CA GLU A 135 -2.47 -9.93 14.48
C GLU A 135 -3.52 -8.83 14.33
N THR A 136 -3.26 -7.78 13.53
CA THR A 136 -4.28 -6.76 13.25
C THR A 136 -5.43 -7.24 12.38
N LEU A 137 -5.27 -8.38 11.72
CA LEU A 137 -6.27 -9.07 10.88
C LEU A 137 -6.89 -10.25 11.62
N SER A 138 -6.98 -10.18 12.95
CA SER A 138 -7.50 -11.24 13.81
C SER A 138 -8.50 -10.70 14.83
N ASP A 139 -9.43 -11.55 15.26
CA ASP A 139 -10.29 -11.31 16.41
C ASP A 139 -10.14 -12.44 17.42
N ASN A 140 -9.92 -12.10 18.70
CA ASN A 140 -9.63 -13.04 19.78
C ASN A 140 -8.54 -14.09 19.46
N GLY A 141 -7.52 -13.69 18.69
CA GLY A 141 -6.41 -14.55 18.26
C GLY A 141 -6.72 -15.46 17.06
N ALA A 142 -7.93 -15.41 16.51
CA ALA A 142 -8.30 -16.11 15.29
C ALA A 142 -8.24 -15.15 14.08
N PRO A 143 -7.46 -15.46 13.03
CA PRO A 143 -7.38 -14.59 11.86
C PRO A 143 -8.70 -14.55 11.08
N PHE A 144 -9.07 -13.37 10.57
CA PHE A 144 -10.19 -13.22 9.63
C PHE A 144 -9.94 -14.07 8.38
N PHE A 145 -8.70 -14.03 7.89
CA PHE A 145 -8.18 -14.81 6.78
C PHE A 145 -6.64 -14.81 6.86
N PRO A 146 -5.97 -15.78 6.21
CA PRO A 146 -4.51 -15.80 6.19
C PRO A 146 -3.96 -14.62 5.38
N LEU A 147 -2.94 -13.93 5.91
CA LEU A 147 -2.22 -12.87 5.22
C LEU A 147 -1.32 -13.46 4.12
N PRO A 148 -1.52 -13.16 2.82
CA PRO A 148 -0.62 -13.62 1.79
C PRO A 148 0.73 -12.92 1.90
N MET A 149 1.82 -13.69 1.86
CA MET A 149 3.18 -13.15 1.86
C MET A 149 3.41 -12.16 0.72
N SER A 150 2.82 -12.40 -0.45
CA SER A 150 2.89 -11.48 -1.58
C SER A 150 2.24 -10.12 -1.29
N ASP A 151 1.08 -10.10 -0.63
CA ASP A 151 0.37 -8.86 -0.32
C ASP A 151 1.11 -8.07 0.77
N TYR A 152 1.67 -8.76 1.77
CA TYR A 152 2.57 -8.16 2.75
C TYR A 152 3.78 -7.49 2.09
N LEU A 153 4.52 -8.22 1.26
CA LEU A 153 5.73 -7.68 0.63
C LEU A 153 5.41 -6.56 -0.37
N LEU A 154 4.30 -6.64 -1.11
CA LEU A 154 3.89 -5.59 -2.03
C LEU A 154 3.45 -4.32 -1.30
N GLY A 155 2.67 -4.43 -0.22
CA GLY A 155 2.28 -3.30 0.62
C GLY A 155 3.48 -2.61 1.28
N LEU A 156 4.44 -3.39 1.81
CA LEU A 156 5.69 -2.83 2.33
C LEU A 156 6.57 -2.22 1.24
N SER A 157 6.55 -2.76 0.03
CA SER A 157 7.26 -2.14 -1.08
C SER A 157 6.66 -0.78 -1.44
N ASP A 158 5.33 -0.62 -1.34
CA ASP A 158 4.66 0.66 -1.57
C ASP A 158 4.91 1.69 -0.47
N LEU A 159 5.01 1.24 0.79
CA LEU A 159 5.47 2.07 1.91
C LEU A 159 6.78 2.81 1.58
N THR A 160 7.73 2.16 0.91
CA THR A 160 8.99 2.83 0.55
C THR A 160 8.77 4.08 -0.29
N GLY A 161 7.74 4.13 -1.12
CA GLY A 161 7.36 5.32 -1.88
C GLY A 161 6.80 6.43 -1.01
N GLU A 162 5.98 6.10 -0.02
CA GLU A 162 5.44 7.08 0.94
C GLU A 162 6.50 7.60 1.89
N LEU A 163 7.46 6.76 2.31
CA LEU A 163 8.62 7.20 3.09
C LEU A 163 9.49 8.18 2.31
N MET A 164 9.72 7.92 1.02
CA MET A 164 10.45 8.87 0.16
C MET A 164 9.71 10.20 0.01
N ARG A 165 8.37 10.16 -0.10
CA ARG A 165 7.55 11.38 -0.10
C ARG A 165 7.69 12.14 1.22
N TYR A 166 7.64 11.43 2.34
CA TYR A 166 7.83 12.01 3.68
C TYR A 166 9.22 12.65 3.82
N ALA A 167 10.29 11.96 3.42
CA ALA A 167 11.66 12.48 3.42
C ALA A 167 11.76 13.81 2.66
N ILE A 168 11.16 13.86 1.48
CA ILE A 168 11.20 15.04 0.61
C ILE A 168 10.43 16.22 1.21
N SER A 169 9.25 15.98 1.76
CA SER A 169 8.47 17.03 2.44
C SER A 169 9.15 17.55 3.72
N ALA A 170 10.07 16.77 4.31
CA ALA A 170 10.84 17.19 5.47
C ALA A 170 12.00 18.13 5.12
N ILE A 171 12.61 18.00 3.94
CA ILE A 171 13.85 18.72 3.54
C ILE A 171 13.81 20.24 3.76
N PRO A 172 12.74 20.97 3.40
CA PRO A 172 12.69 22.43 3.57
C PRO A 172 12.64 22.89 5.04
N ARG A 173 12.46 21.98 5.99
CA ARG A 173 12.30 22.29 7.42
C ARG A 173 13.64 22.27 8.14
N LYS A 174 13.72 22.98 9.26
CA LYS A 174 14.89 22.97 10.14
C LYS A 174 15.19 21.53 10.60
N GLY A 175 16.40 21.04 10.31
CA GLY A 175 16.79 19.65 10.61
C GLY A 175 16.26 18.59 9.63
N GLY A 176 15.48 19.00 8.63
CA GLY A 176 14.83 18.13 7.65
C GLY A 176 15.78 17.29 6.80
N ARG A 177 17.00 17.79 6.55
CA ARG A 177 18.04 17.06 5.82
C ARG A 177 18.53 15.82 6.56
N MET A 178 18.71 15.90 7.88
CA MET A 178 19.09 14.74 8.70
C MET A 178 17.96 13.70 8.66
N LYS A 179 16.71 14.15 8.80
CA LYS A 179 15.54 13.27 8.68
C LYS A 179 15.46 12.59 7.31
N ALA A 180 15.67 13.33 6.23
CA ALA A 180 15.65 12.79 4.89
C ALA A 180 16.74 11.71 4.69
N ASP A 181 17.93 11.92 5.26
CA ASP A 181 19.01 10.93 5.22
C ASP A 181 18.70 9.67 6.05
N GLU A 182 18.12 9.81 7.25
CA GLU A 182 17.64 8.69 8.06
C GLU A 182 16.63 7.83 7.30
N VAL A 183 15.63 8.50 6.68
CA VAL A 183 14.58 7.82 5.91
C VAL A 183 15.16 7.15 4.66
N CYS A 184 16.07 7.82 3.93
CA CYS A 184 16.74 7.22 2.77
C CYS A 184 17.56 5.99 3.16
N SER A 185 18.29 6.06 4.27
CA SER A 185 19.04 4.93 4.81
C SER A 185 18.14 3.78 5.24
N PHE A 186 16.96 4.05 5.80
CA PHE A 186 15.94 3.04 6.04
C PHE A 186 15.45 2.40 4.73
N VAL A 187 15.06 3.19 3.73
CA VAL A 187 14.55 2.70 2.45
C VAL A 187 15.61 1.88 1.68
N ARG A 188 16.90 2.25 1.77
CA ARG A 188 18.00 1.44 1.22
C ARG A 188 18.08 0.05 1.83
N ARG A 189 17.92 -0.06 3.16
CA ARG A 189 17.90 -1.36 3.85
C ARG A 189 16.72 -2.20 3.39
N CYS A 190 15.51 -1.63 3.34
CA CYS A 190 14.34 -2.33 2.80
C CYS A 190 14.56 -2.83 1.37
N LYS A 191 15.14 -1.99 0.49
CA LYS A 191 15.49 -2.37 -0.88
C LYS A 191 16.45 -3.57 -0.90
N ALA A 192 17.48 -3.56 -0.08
CA ALA A 192 18.44 -4.67 0.02
C ALA A 192 17.74 -5.96 0.48
N ASP A 193 16.88 -5.88 1.49
CA ASP A 193 16.12 -7.03 2.01
C ASP A 193 15.16 -7.60 0.95
N PHE A 194 14.49 -6.72 0.19
CA PHE A 194 13.57 -7.13 -0.88
C PHE A 194 14.29 -7.69 -2.12
N ALA A 195 15.57 -7.40 -2.33
CA ALA A 195 16.31 -7.88 -3.49
C ALA A 195 16.33 -9.42 -3.57
N GLY A 196 16.54 -10.10 -2.43
CA GLY A 196 16.52 -11.57 -2.37
C GLY A 196 15.16 -12.20 -2.62
N LEU A 197 14.07 -11.44 -2.38
CA LEU A 197 12.69 -11.91 -2.54
C LEU A 197 12.10 -11.59 -3.91
N THR A 198 12.72 -10.65 -4.63
CA THR A 198 12.23 -10.13 -5.92
C THR A 198 11.94 -11.21 -6.98
N PRO A 199 12.75 -12.28 -7.14
CA PRO A 199 12.45 -13.34 -8.10
C PRO A 199 11.17 -14.13 -7.80
N PHE A 200 10.74 -14.15 -6.53
CA PHE A 200 9.64 -14.99 -6.05
C PHE A 200 8.30 -14.25 -5.95
N VAL A 201 8.33 -12.91 -5.96
CA VAL A 201 7.13 -12.07 -5.80
C VAL A 201 6.83 -11.32 -7.09
N LYS A 202 5.80 -11.76 -7.81
CA LYS A 202 5.35 -11.10 -9.03
C LYS A 202 5.01 -9.63 -8.75
N GLY A 203 5.57 -8.72 -9.55
CA GLY A 203 5.35 -7.28 -9.42
C GLY A 203 6.36 -6.55 -8.53
N LEU A 204 7.06 -7.25 -7.64
CA LEU A 204 8.04 -6.63 -6.74
C LEU A 204 9.22 -6.02 -7.50
N ALA A 205 9.69 -6.67 -8.56
CA ALA A 205 10.77 -6.14 -9.41
C ALA A 205 10.45 -4.75 -9.98
N LYS A 206 9.20 -4.52 -10.41
CA LYS A 206 8.76 -3.22 -10.93
C LYS A 206 8.77 -2.17 -9.82
N LYS A 207 8.28 -2.51 -8.63
CA LYS A 207 8.28 -1.60 -7.47
C LYS A 207 9.71 -1.25 -7.04
N GLN A 208 10.59 -2.25 -6.94
CA GLN A 208 12.01 -2.07 -6.64
C GLN A 208 12.71 -1.14 -7.62
N SER A 209 12.42 -1.26 -8.92
CA SER A 209 12.95 -0.34 -9.94
C SER A 209 12.53 1.11 -9.69
N VAL A 210 11.26 1.35 -9.31
CA VAL A 210 10.77 2.69 -8.96
C VAL A 210 11.43 3.21 -7.69
N THR A 211 11.52 2.39 -6.64
CA THR A 211 12.22 2.74 -5.40
C THR A 211 13.69 3.10 -5.67
N ASN A 212 14.38 2.34 -6.54
CA ASN A 212 15.75 2.62 -6.94
C ASN A 212 15.88 3.97 -7.64
N GLN A 213 14.97 4.31 -8.56
CA GLN A 213 14.98 5.60 -9.24
C GLN A 213 14.77 6.77 -8.28
N SER A 214 13.90 6.60 -7.27
CA SER A 214 13.69 7.64 -6.25
C SER A 214 14.93 7.80 -5.36
N LEU A 215 15.55 6.70 -4.92
CA LEU A 215 16.78 6.73 -4.11
C LEU A 215 17.93 7.41 -4.86
N GLN A 216 18.17 7.00 -6.12
CA GLN A 216 19.24 7.56 -6.95
C GLN A 216 19.15 9.09 -7.04
N LYS A 217 17.93 9.63 -7.24
CA LYS A 217 17.73 11.08 -7.35
C LYS A 217 18.07 11.83 -6.06
N ILE A 218 17.69 11.27 -4.90
CA ILE A 218 18.04 11.90 -3.61
C ILE A 218 19.55 11.78 -3.35
N GLU A 219 20.15 10.64 -3.70
CA GLU A 219 21.60 10.42 -3.62
C GLU A 219 22.40 11.38 -4.49
N ASP A 220 21.98 11.58 -5.74
CA ASP A 220 22.62 12.51 -6.66
C ASP A 220 22.55 13.94 -6.12
N ALA A 221 21.41 14.32 -5.52
CA ALA A 221 21.25 15.62 -4.86
C ALA A 221 22.17 15.74 -3.62
N ALA A 222 22.20 14.73 -2.75
CA ALA A 222 23.06 14.69 -1.57
C ALA A 222 24.55 14.76 -1.95
N TYR A 223 24.97 14.01 -2.96
CA TYR A 223 26.32 14.04 -3.52
C TYR A 223 26.68 15.43 -4.07
N ALA A 224 25.78 16.01 -4.88
CA ALA A 224 25.93 17.33 -5.46
C ALA A 224 26.08 18.45 -4.40
N ILE A 225 25.46 18.29 -3.23
CA ILE A 225 25.62 19.17 -2.07
C ILE A 225 26.99 18.94 -1.44
N ALA A 226 27.32 17.69 -1.11
CA ALA A 226 28.58 17.34 -0.43
C ALA A 226 29.82 17.81 -1.21
N VAL A 227 29.80 17.68 -2.55
CA VAL A 227 30.87 18.19 -3.41
C VAL A 227 30.93 19.72 -3.35
N ARG A 228 29.81 20.42 -3.50
CA ARG A 228 29.79 21.89 -3.47
C ARG A 228 30.21 22.47 -2.11
N THR A 229 29.81 21.83 -1.00
CA THR A 229 30.25 22.21 0.35
C THR A 229 31.74 21.97 0.57
N SER A 230 32.33 20.96 -0.09
CA SER A 230 33.77 20.71 0.03
C SER A 230 34.62 21.61 -0.88
N GLU A 231 34.08 22.04 -2.03
CA GLU A 231 34.74 22.98 -2.95
C GLU A 231 34.59 24.44 -2.52
N PHE A 232 33.45 24.80 -1.92
CA PHE A 232 33.11 26.14 -1.50
C PHE A 232 32.62 26.09 -0.05
N ASP A 233 33.18 26.93 0.82
CA ASP A 233 32.77 27.07 2.21
C ASP A 233 31.40 27.78 2.27
N LEU A 234 30.37 27.08 1.78
CA LEU A 234 29.03 27.61 1.53
C LEU A 234 28.26 27.71 2.86
N PRO A 235 27.61 28.86 3.11
CA PRO A 235 26.66 28.99 4.20
C PRO A 235 25.57 27.90 4.15
N PRO A 236 25.15 27.34 5.29
CA PRO A 236 24.11 26.30 5.37
C PRO A 236 22.84 26.63 4.59
N ASP A 237 22.46 27.90 4.60
CA ASP A 237 21.25 28.46 4.00
C ASP A 237 21.24 28.30 2.46
N ILE A 238 22.40 28.45 1.80
CA ILE A 238 22.53 28.27 0.34
C ILE A 238 22.46 26.77 -0.02
N LEU A 239 22.94 25.90 0.86
CA LEU A 239 22.85 24.45 0.66
C LEU A 239 21.39 24.00 0.66
N ASP A 240 20.59 24.52 1.60
CA ASP A 240 19.17 24.19 1.74
C ASP A 240 18.36 24.60 0.50
N ASP A 241 18.66 25.77 -0.10
CA ASP A 241 18.07 26.23 -1.37
C ASP A 241 18.42 25.33 -2.57
N ILE A 242 19.66 24.85 -2.64
CA ILE A 242 20.09 23.91 -3.70
C ILE A 242 19.35 22.58 -3.57
N VAL A 243 19.20 22.06 -2.34
CA VAL A 243 18.44 20.83 -2.09
C VAL A 243 16.99 21.01 -2.50
N ALA A 244 16.36 22.10 -2.07
CA ALA A 244 14.96 22.40 -2.36
C ALA A 244 14.70 22.49 -3.88
N ARG A 245 15.62 23.07 -4.67
CA ARG A 245 15.50 23.12 -6.14
C ARG A 245 15.67 21.76 -6.81
N CYS A 246 16.60 20.94 -6.36
CA CYS A 246 16.76 19.57 -6.89
C CYS A 246 15.57 18.68 -6.54
N VAL A 247 15.03 18.86 -5.34
CA VAL A 247 13.93 18.05 -4.80
C VAL A 247 12.56 18.50 -5.30
N SER A 248 12.31 19.79 -5.54
CA SER A 248 11.03 20.27 -6.12
C SER A 248 10.74 19.71 -7.51
N GLY A 249 11.76 19.31 -8.28
CA GLY A 249 11.59 18.52 -9.51
C GLY A 249 10.96 17.12 -9.30
N TYR A 250 10.83 16.66 -8.05
CA TYR A 250 10.19 15.40 -7.66
C TYR A 250 8.66 15.47 -7.64
N GLU A 251 8.07 16.58 -7.18
CA GLU A 251 6.62 16.69 -6.94
C GLU A 251 5.81 16.53 -8.22
N THR A 252 6.29 17.13 -9.31
CA THR A 252 5.60 17.16 -10.62
C THR A 252 5.46 15.79 -11.27
N ASN A 253 6.38 14.86 -10.99
CA ASN A 253 6.47 13.59 -11.71
C ASN A 253 5.78 12.42 -10.98
N ASN A 254 5.68 12.48 -9.64
CA ASN A 254 5.10 11.39 -8.84
C ASN A 254 3.59 11.60 -8.55
N HIS A 255 3.15 12.85 -8.38
CA HIS A 255 1.72 13.17 -8.22
C HIS A 255 0.94 12.86 -9.50
N GLY A 256 1.52 13.16 -10.69
CA GLY A 256 0.89 12.90 -11.98
C GLY A 256 0.69 11.42 -12.30
N ARG A 257 1.59 10.53 -11.85
CA ARG A 257 1.52 9.09 -12.14
C ARG A 257 0.60 8.29 -11.22
N LYS A 258 0.53 8.63 -9.91
CA LYS A 258 -0.54 8.08 -9.05
C LYS A 258 -1.88 8.64 -9.56
N ALA A 259 -2.04 9.97 -9.76
CA ALA A 259 -3.25 10.62 -10.31
C ALA A 259 -3.72 10.10 -11.68
N GLN A 260 -2.84 9.84 -12.64
CA GLN A 260 -3.25 9.25 -13.93
C GLN A 260 -3.70 7.81 -13.79
N ARG A 261 -3.02 6.99 -12.97
CA ARG A 261 -3.53 5.65 -12.64
C ARG A 261 -4.89 5.71 -11.92
N TRP A 262 -5.17 6.81 -11.22
CA TRP A 262 -6.48 7.07 -10.61
C TRP A 262 -7.55 7.48 -11.61
N GLN A 263 -7.22 8.17 -12.70
CA GLN A 263 -8.17 8.50 -13.77
C GLN A 263 -8.42 7.26 -14.65
N GLU A 264 -7.38 6.54 -15.05
CA GLU A 264 -7.48 5.38 -15.95
C GLU A 264 -8.21 4.19 -15.32
N HIS A 265 -8.06 3.93 -14.01
CA HIS A 265 -8.84 2.87 -13.32
C HIS A 265 -10.26 3.29 -12.93
N PHE A 266 -10.58 4.58 -12.98
CA PHE A 266 -11.94 5.08 -12.75
C PHE A 266 -12.72 5.19 -14.06
N ASP A 267 -12.06 5.53 -15.17
CA ASP A 267 -12.69 5.62 -16.50
C ASP A 267 -12.71 4.26 -17.24
N SER A 268 -11.85 3.29 -16.92
CA SER A 268 -11.85 1.98 -17.63
C SER A 268 -12.97 1.03 -17.22
N ASP A 269 -13.58 1.23 -16.05
CA ASP A 269 -14.50 0.25 -15.45
C ASP A 269 -15.99 0.63 -15.63
N ASP A 270 -16.28 1.81 -16.19
CA ASP A 270 -17.65 2.25 -16.53
C ASP A 270 -18.06 1.98 -17.99
N GLU A 271 -17.14 1.57 -18.89
CA GLU A 271 -17.45 1.37 -20.32
C GLU A 271 -17.79 -0.08 -20.75
N ASP A 272 -17.60 -1.10 -19.91
CA ASP A 272 -17.78 -2.51 -20.33
C ASP A 272 -19.08 -3.19 -19.81
N TYR A 273 -20.00 -2.44 -19.21
CA TYR A 273 -21.31 -2.95 -18.73
C TYR A 273 -22.51 -2.54 -19.58
N GLU A 274 -22.31 -2.19 -20.84
CA GLU A 274 -23.41 -2.04 -21.80
C GLU A 274 -23.21 -2.94 -23.02
N TYR A 275 -24.22 -3.77 -23.29
CA TYR A 275 -24.36 -4.77 -24.35
C TYR A 275 -23.71 -6.15 -24.14
N ARG A 276 -24.51 -7.06 -23.57
CA ARG A 276 -24.87 -8.34 -24.22
C ARG A 276 -26.17 -8.89 -23.61
N ALA A 277 -27.28 -8.44 -24.19
CA ALA A 277 -28.51 -9.23 -24.25
C ALA A 277 -28.37 -10.35 -25.29
#